data_AF-A0A972IDY5-F1
#
_entry.id   AF-A0A972IDY5-F1
#
_cell.length_a   1.000
_cell.length_b   1.000
_cell.length_c   1.000
_cell.angle_alpha   90.00
_cell.angle_beta   90.00
_cell.angle_gamma   90.00
#
_symmetry.space_group_name_H-M   'P 1'
#
loop_
_entity.id
_entity.type
_entity.pdbx_description
1 polymer ?
#
loop_
_entity_poly.entity_id
_entity_poly.type
_entity_poly.pdbx_seq_one_letter_code
_entity_poly.pdbx_strand_id
1 'polypeptide(L)'
;MSQLQKEQKLDFGEIATVSFFALAVLLFIVVLIFGNAKGASGTVVKDRDLVIQISEVSEKASFYPVEIKGTRLEVLAVRASDNTVRTAFNTCQVCYGSGRGYYIQEGDVLVCQNCGNRFKRDEVEITRGGCNPVPITEEFKTVTDTSITISKEFLAKAKIIFANWKS
;
A
#
# COMPACT_ATOMS: atom_id res chain seq x y z
N MET A 1 -63.17 -19.28 29.50
CA MET A 1 -62.27 -18.41 28.71
C MET A 1 -60.92 -18.32 29.42
N SER A 2 -60.13 -19.41 29.45
CA SER A 2 -59.03 -19.53 30.43
C SER A 2 -57.85 -20.38 29.97
N GLN A 3 -57.48 -20.42 28.68
CA GLN A 3 -56.28 -21.18 28.23
C GLN A 3 -55.57 -20.63 26.96
N LEU A 4 -55.84 -19.41 26.47
CA LEU A 4 -55.31 -18.95 25.16
C LEU A 4 -54.31 -17.77 25.18
N GLN A 5 -53.76 -17.37 26.33
CA GLN A 5 -52.82 -16.23 26.41
C GLN A 5 -51.41 -16.60 26.91
N LYS A 6 -51.01 -17.87 26.93
CA LYS A 6 -49.75 -18.28 27.59
C LYS A 6 -48.50 -18.34 26.68
N GLU A 7 -48.60 -18.14 25.37
CA GLU A 7 -47.52 -18.56 24.45
C GLU A 7 -46.90 -17.41 23.61
N GLN A 8 -46.83 -16.18 24.11
CA GLN A 8 -46.05 -15.13 23.43
C GLN A 8 -45.40 -14.13 24.41
N LYS A 9 -44.52 -14.65 25.27
CA LYS A 9 -43.40 -13.85 25.79
C LYS A 9 -42.17 -14.27 25.01
N LEU A 10 -42.00 -13.68 23.84
CA LEU A 10 -40.71 -13.68 23.17
C LEU A 10 -39.80 -12.79 24.02
N ASP A 11 -38.79 -13.38 24.67
CA ASP A 11 -37.87 -12.66 25.53
C ASP A 11 -37.00 -11.73 24.68
N PHE A 12 -37.38 -10.44 24.63
CA PHE A 12 -36.66 -9.39 23.91
C PHE A 12 -35.19 -9.27 24.35
N GLY A 13 -34.82 -9.77 25.54
CA GLY A 13 -33.44 -9.81 26.03
C GLY A 13 -32.55 -10.80 25.25
N GLU A 14 -33.08 -11.96 24.86
CA GLU A 14 -32.31 -12.97 24.10
C GLU A 14 -32.15 -12.56 22.62
N ILE A 15 -33.14 -11.89 22.03
CA ILE A 15 -33.08 -11.47 20.61
C ILE A 15 -32.05 -10.34 20.41
N ALA A 16 -31.99 -9.40 21.36
CA ALA A 16 -31.01 -8.31 21.31
C ALA A 16 -29.57 -8.82 21.46
N THR A 17 -29.36 -9.81 22.33
CA THR A 17 -28.02 -10.40 22.53
C THR A 17 -27.60 -11.26 21.35
N VAL A 18 -28.47 -12.14 20.82
CA VAL A 18 -28.18 -12.97 19.63
C VAL A 18 -27.87 -12.11 18.40
N SER A 19 -28.59 -10.99 18.22
CA SER A 19 -28.36 -10.06 17.11
C SER A 19 -27.03 -9.31 17.25
N PHE A 20 -26.65 -8.92 18.47
CA PHE A 20 -25.36 -8.30 18.75
C PHE A 20 -24.20 -9.27 18.53
N PHE A 21 -24.34 -10.53 18.97
CA PHE A 21 -23.35 -11.58 18.70
C PHE A 21 -23.24 -11.90 17.20
N ALA A 22 -24.36 -11.99 16.47
CA ALA A 22 -24.32 -12.22 15.03
C ALA A 22 -23.66 -11.05 14.27
N LEU A 23 -23.95 -9.80 14.67
CA LEU A 23 -23.31 -8.61 14.09
C LEU A 23 -21.82 -8.53 14.45
N ALA A 24 -21.46 -8.84 15.69
CA ALA A 24 -20.07 -8.88 16.14
C ALA A 24 -19.27 -10.00 15.46
N VAL A 25 -19.87 -11.16 15.24
CA VAL A 25 -19.28 -12.27 14.47
C VAL A 25 -19.12 -11.89 13.00
N LEU A 26 -20.12 -11.24 12.39
CA LEU A 26 -20.02 -10.75 11.02
C LEU A 26 -18.92 -9.68 10.90
N LEU A 27 -18.85 -8.74 11.85
CA LEU A 27 -17.82 -7.71 11.91
C LEU A 27 -16.43 -8.35 12.10
N PHE A 28 -16.32 -9.36 12.98
CA PHE A 28 -15.10 -10.10 13.22
C PHE A 28 -14.66 -10.88 11.97
N ILE A 29 -15.59 -11.48 11.22
CA ILE A 29 -15.31 -12.15 9.94
C ILE A 29 -14.84 -11.14 8.89
N VAL A 30 -15.45 -9.96 8.80
CA VAL A 30 -14.99 -8.87 7.92
C VAL A 30 -13.58 -8.41 8.32
N VAL A 31 -13.31 -8.25 9.61
CA VAL A 31 -11.97 -7.94 10.13
C VAL A 31 -10.96 -9.06 9.81
N LEU A 32 -11.36 -10.33 9.85
CA LEU A 32 -10.49 -11.45 9.48
C LEU A 32 -10.19 -11.49 7.98
N ILE A 33 -11.19 -11.20 7.13
CA ILE A 33 -11.06 -11.20 5.66
C ILE A 33 -10.22 -10.02 5.18
N PHE A 34 -10.42 -8.82 5.73
CA PHE A 34 -9.74 -7.59 5.30
C PHE A 34 -8.54 -7.19 6.15
N GLY A 35 -8.39 -7.70 7.38
CA GLY A 35 -7.38 -7.26 8.34
C GLY A 35 -5.96 -7.78 8.11
N ASN A 36 -5.73 -8.67 7.13
CA ASN A 36 -4.43 -9.30 6.88
C ASN A 36 -3.75 -8.90 5.57
N ALA A 37 -4.23 -7.86 4.89
CA ALA A 37 -3.52 -7.28 3.75
C ALA A 37 -2.58 -6.14 4.20
N LYS A 38 -1.71 -6.38 5.19
CA LYS A 38 -0.62 -5.44 5.54
C LYS A 38 0.56 -5.70 4.60
N GLY A 39 0.84 -4.78 3.69
CA GLY A 39 2.09 -4.74 2.94
C GLY A 39 3.20 -4.17 3.82
N ALA A 40 3.75 -4.98 4.72
CA ALA A 40 4.89 -4.57 5.53
C ALA A 40 6.14 -4.42 4.64
N SER A 41 6.95 -3.39 4.91
CA SER A 41 8.28 -3.21 4.30
C SER A 41 9.09 -4.51 4.45
N GLY A 42 9.44 -5.16 3.32
CA GLY A 42 10.18 -6.43 3.27
C GLY A 42 9.37 -7.70 2.97
N THR A 43 8.04 -7.71 3.09
CA THR A 43 7.23 -8.85 2.63
C THR A 43 6.77 -8.64 1.20
N VAL A 44 7.06 -9.60 0.31
CA VAL A 44 6.67 -9.51 -1.11
C VAL A 44 5.15 -9.64 -1.25
N VAL A 45 4.50 -8.60 -1.76
CA VAL A 45 3.08 -8.64 -2.14
C VAL A 45 2.95 -9.31 -3.51
N LYS A 46 2.17 -10.38 -3.62
CA LYS A 46 2.02 -11.15 -4.87
C LYS A 46 0.63 -11.03 -5.49
N ASP A 47 0.58 -10.61 -6.75
CA ASP A 47 -0.61 -10.60 -7.62
C ASP A 47 -1.88 -9.98 -7.01
N ARG A 48 -1.70 -8.98 -6.14
CA ARG A 48 -2.76 -8.23 -5.44
C ARG A 48 -2.36 -6.78 -5.24
N ASP A 49 -3.28 -5.99 -4.71
CA ASP A 49 -3.05 -4.58 -4.36
C ASP A 49 -1.95 -4.44 -3.30
N LEU A 50 -1.16 -3.38 -3.42
CA LEU A 50 -0.24 -2.97 -2.37
C LEU A 50 -0.95 -1.99 -1.44
N VAL A 51 -0.99 -2.32 -0.15
CA VAL A 51 -1.52 -1.45 0.91
C VAL A 51 -0.37 -1.06 1.83
N ILE A 52 -0.10 0.24 1.91
CA ILE A 52 0.94 0.85 2.75
C ILE A 52 0.27 1.56 3.92
N GLN A 53 0.66 1.21 5.14
CA GLN A 53 0.17 1.87 6.35
C GLN A 53 0.90 3.20 6.55
N ILE A 54 0.16 4.31 6.60
CA ILE A 54 0.75 5.66 6.75
C ILE A 54 1.56 5.76 8.04
N SER A 55 1.11 5.11 9.11
CA SER A 55 1.81 5.07 10.41
C SER A 55 3.17 4.37 10.36
N GLU A 56 3.42 3.51 9.39
CA GLU A 56 4.68 2.78 9.21
C GLU A 56 5.67 3.57 8.33
N VAL A 57 5.20 4.59 7.62
CA VAL A 57 6.05 5.43 6.76
C VAL A 57 6.70 6.54 7.59
N SER A 58 8.02 6.58 7.50
CA SER A 58 8.87 7.55 8.18
C SER A 58 9.67 8.38 7.19
N GLU A 59 10.51 9.24 7.73
CA GLU A 59 11.55 9.98 7.04
C GLU A 59 12.58 9.10 6.31
N LYS A 60 12.77 7.86 6.79
CA LYS A 60 13.51 6.82 6.08
C LYS A 60 12.57 6.10 5.12
N ALA A 61 12.93 6.11 3.85
CA ALA A 61 12.22 5.47 2.76
C ALA A 61 12.06 3.98 3.05
N SER A 62 10.82 3.54 2.94
CA SER A 62 10.46 2.14 2.97
C SER A 62 10.28 1.65 1.55
N PHE A 63 10.80 0.46 1.28
CA PHE A 63 10.81 -0.15 -0.04
C PHE A 63 9.94 -1.41 0.03
N TYR A 64 8.85 -1.40 -0.74
CA TYR A 64 7.80 -2.41 -0.72
C TYR A 64 7.93 -3.28 -1.96
N PRO A 65 8.50 -4.49 -1.82
CA PRO A 65 8.63 -5.40 -2.96
C PRO A 65 7.25 -5.95 -3.35
N VAL A 66 6.99 -5.95 -4.65
CA VAL A 66 5.76 -6.46 -5.25
C VAL A 66 6.13 -7.44 -6.36
N GLU A 67 5.33 -8.48 -6.56
CA GLU A 67 5.46 -9.39 -7.70
C GLU A 67 4.11 -9.50 -8.41
N ILE A 68 4.05 -9.07 -9.67
CA ILE A 68 2.84 -9.14 -10.50
C ILE A 68 3.11 -10.02 -11.71
N LYS A 69 2.40 -11.15 -11.80
CA LYS A 69 2.51 -12.15 -12.87
C LYS A 69 3.99 -12.51 -13.13
N GLY A 70 4.71 -12.81 -12.06
CA GLY A 70 6.13 -13.21 -12.07
C GLY A 70 7.15 -12.08 -12.29
N THR A 71 6.73 -10.82 -12.48
CA THR A 71 7.66 -9.68 -12.56
C THR A 71 7.75 -9.01 -11.20
N ARG A 72 8.97 -8.92 -10.67
CA ARG A 72 9.26 -8.17 -9.44
C ARG A 72 9.32 -6.67 -9.75
N LEU A 73 8.69 -5.88 -8.90
CA LEU A 73 8.71 -4.43 -8.88
C LEU A 73 8.96 -3.97 -7.45
N GLU A 74 9.19 -2.68 -7.25
CA GLU A 74 9.25 -2.11 -5.92
C GLU A 74 8.69 -0.69 -5.90
N VAL A 75 7.85 -0.46 -4.92
CA VAL A 75 7.31 0.86 -4.61
C VAL A 75 8.12 1.40 -3.43
N LEU A 76 8.54 2.65 -3.50
CA LEU A 76 9.08 3.36 -2.36
C LEU A 76 8.03 4.31 -1.79
N ALA A 77 7.99 4.40 -0.46
CA ALA A 77 7.22 5.41 0.25
C ALA A 77 8.08 6.09 1.31
N VAL A 78 7.89 7.41 1.45
CA VAL A 78 8.71 8.21 2.35
C VAL A 78 7.95 9.45 2.84
N ARG A 79 8.15 9.85 4.09
CA ARG A 79 7.54 11.05 4.67
C ARG A 79 8.38 12.27 4.37
N ALA A 80 7.87 13.19 3.56
CA ALA A 80 8.52 14.47 3.25
C ALA A 80 8.47 15.44 4.45
N SER A 81 9.23 16.53 4.36
CA SER A 81 9.33 17.56 5.41
C SER A 81 8.02 18.31 5.67
N ASP A 82 7.08 18.29 4.71
CA ASP A 82 5.70 18.80 4.86
C ASP A 82 4.75 17.80 5.54
N ASN A 83 5.28 16.70 6.10
CA ASN A 83 4.60 15.58 6.72
C ASN A 83 3.74 14.70 5.79
N THR A 84 3.67 15.01 4.49
CA THR A 84 2.96 14.18 3.52
C THR A 84 3.75 12.91 3.21
N VAL A 85 3.04 11.81 2.91
CA VAL A 85 3.66 10.57 2.44
C VAL A 85 3.74 10.61 0.92
N ARG A 86 4.97 10.54 0.40
CA ARG A 86 5.29 10.52 -1.02
C ARG A 86 5.51 9.10 -1.50
N THR A 87 5.01 8.77 -2.68
CA THR A 87 5.12 7.43 -3.28
C THR A 87 5.66 7.48 -4.71
N ALA A 88 6.55 6.54 -5.02
CA ALA A 88 7.10 6.35 -6.35
C ALA A 88 7.44 4.88 -6.60
N PHE A 89 7.64 4.49 -7.86
CA PHE A 89 8.34 3.25 -8.17
C PHE A 89 9.84 3.44 -7.93
N ASN A 90 10.53 2.40 -7.44
CA ASN A 90 11.98 2.42 -7.23
C ASN A 90 12.78 2.27 -8.55
N THR A 91 12.45 3.11 -9.54
CA THR A 91 13.17 3.23 -10.81
C THR A 91 12.89 4.56 -11.50
N CYS A 92 13.54 4.84 -12.64
CA CYS A 92 13.36 6.08 -13.42
C CYS A 92 13.35 5.84 -14.93
N GLN A 93 12.81 6.81 -15.66
CA GLN A 93 12.62 6.74 -17.11
C GLN A 93 13.92 6.62 -17.90
N VAL A 94 15.03 7.10 -17.33
CA VAL A 94 16.34 7.10 -18.01
C VAL A 94 17.11 5.81 -17.73
N CYS A 95 17.13 5.34 -16.48
CA CYS A 95 18.04 4.26 -16.07
C CYS A 95 17.38 2.89 -15.99
N TYR A 96 16.05 2.76 -16.08
CA TYR A 96 15.36 1.48 -15.87
C TYR A 96 15.91 0.35 -16.76
N GLY A 97 16.22 0.66 -18.03
CA GLY A 97 16.72 -0.32 -19.00
C GLY A 97 18.05 -0.98 -18.59
N SER A 98 18.87 -0.32 -17.77
CA SER A 98 20.14 -0.87 -17.26
C SER A 98 19.93 -2.01 -16.25
N GLY A 99 18.77 -2.04 -15.60
CA GLY A 99 18.50 -2.87 -14.43
C GLY A 99 19.03 -2.33 -13.10
N ARG A 100 19.93 -1.33 -13.14
CA ARG A 100 20.54 -0.71 -11.95
C ARG A 100 19.92 0.63 -11.59
N GLY A 101 18.93 1.08 -12.35
CA GLY A 101 18.20 2.32 -12.08
C GLY A 101 17.24 2.14 -10.92
N TYR A 102 17.76 1.99 -9.70
CA TYR A 102 17.01 1.96 -8.44
C TYR A 102 17.68 2.89 -7.43
N TYR A 103 16.97 3.23 -6.37
CA TYR A 103 17.41 4.23 -5.40
C TYR A 103 17.72 3.60 -4.05
N ILE A 104 18.75 4.15 -3.41
CA ILE A 104 19.06 3.93 -2.00
C ILE A 104 19.07 5.29 -1.34
N GLN A 105 18.51 5.38 -0.14
CA GLN A 105 18.55 6.61 0.63
C GLN A 105 19.91 6.79 1.32
N GLU A 106 20.48 7.98 1.18
CA GLU A 106 21.65 8.45 1.89
C GLU A 106 21.32 9.78 2.57
N GLY A 107 21.08 9.77 3.88
CA GLY A 107 20.64 10.97 4.60
C GLY A 107 19.26 11.42 4.12
N ASP A 108 19.14 12.66 3.64
CA ASP A 108 17.90 13.29 3.15
C ASP A 108 17.65 13.08 1.65
N VAL A 109 18.56 12.40 0.94
CA VAL A 109 18.47 12.19 -0.51
C VAL A 109 18.33 10.73 -0.91
N LEU A 110 17.67 10.50 -2.04
CA LEU A 110 17.65 9.25 -2.78
C LEU A 110 18.72 9.27 -3.88
N VAL A 111 19.57 8.25 -3.93
CA VAL A 111 20.70 8.15 -4.86
C VAL A 111 20.48 7.00 -5.84
N CYS A 112 20.48 7.31 -7.13
CA CYS A 112 20.35 6.31 -8.19
C CYS A 112 21.60 5.43 -8.29
N GLN A 113 21.44 4.12 -8.22
CA GLN A 113 22.52 3.13 -8.23
C GLN A 113 23.09 2.84 -9.64
N ASN A 114 22.54 3.47 -10.67
CA ASN A 114 23.08 3.44 -12.03
C ASN A 114 23.91 4.69 -12.36
N CYS A 115 23.35 5.89 -12.16
CA CYS A 115 23.96 7.14 -12.62
C CYS A 115 24.45 8.08 -11.51
N GLY A 116 24.20 7.76 -10.23
CA GLY A 116 24.65 8.56 -9.09
C GLY A 116 23.88 9.86 -8.83
N ASN A 117 22.87 10.19 -9.67
CA ASN A 117 22.02 11.37 -9.43
C ASN A 117 21.32 11.27 -8.07
N ARG A 118 21.19 12.42 -7.41
CA ARG A 118 20.69 12.58 -6.05
C ARG A 118 19.46 13.47 -6.08
N PHE A 119 18.43 13.08 -5.35
CA PHE A 119 17.15 13.78 -5.27
C PHE A 119 16.76 13.93 -3.82
N LYS A 120 16.31 15.10 -3.41
CA LYS A 120 15.78 15.26 -2.05
C LYS A 120 14.53 14.41 -1.91
N ARG A 121 14.35 13.82 -0.73
CA ARG A 121 13.10 13.13 -0.38
C ARG A 121 11.86 13.98 -0.68
N ASP A 122 11.94 15.28 -0.44
CA ASP A 122 10.84 16.23 -0.64
C ASP A 122 10.44 16.40 -2.11
N GLU A 123 11.29 15.97 -3.06
CA GLU A 123 11.02 16.01 -4.50
C GLU A 123 10.31 14.74 -5.00
N VAL A 124 10.24 13.69 -4.18
CA VAL A 124 9.55 12.44 -4.54
C VAL A 124 8.08 12.73 -4.80
N GLU A 125 7.54 12.18 -5.90
CA GLU A 125 6.17 12.41 -6.39
C GLU A 125 5.88 13.81 -6.97
N ILE A 126 6.67 14.81 -6.58
CA ILE A 126 6.56 16.20 -7.04
C ILE A 126 7.30 16.40 -8.36
N THR A 127 8.61 16.15 -8.39
CA THR A 127 9.43 16.32 -9.58
C THR A 127 9.30 15.08 -10.47
N ARG A 128 9.07 15.30 -11.76
CA ARG A 128 8.74 14.23 -12.71
C ARG A 128 9.71 14.18 -13.87
N GLY A 129 9.85 12.97 -14.42
CA GLY A 129 10.62 12.73 -15.64
C GLY A 129 12.12 12.62 -15.42
N GLY A 130 12.81 12.15 -16.46
CA GLY A 130 14.26 12.00 -16.46
C GLY A 130 14.74 10.98 -15.42
N CYS A 131 15.71 11.38 -14.61
CA CYS A 131 16.34 10.54 -13.59
C CYS A 131 15.64 10.59 -12.23
N ASN A 132 14.46 11.20 -12.09
CA ASN A 132 13.68 11.15 -10.84
C ASN A 132 12.99 9.79 -10.68
N PRO A 133 12.76 9.30 -9.45
CA PRO A 133 11.88 8.15 -9.23
C PRO A 133 10.53 8.32 -9.94
N VAL A 134 10.03 7.29 -10.63
CA VAL A 134 8.76 7.39 -11.37
C VAL A 134 7.61 7.56 -10.36
N PRO A 135 6.90 8.70 -10.37
CA PRO A 135 5.95 9.03 -9.32
C PRO A 135 4.69 8.16 -9.38
N ILE A 136 4.10 7.88 -8.22
CA ILE A 136 2.76 7.30 -8.10
C ILE A 136 1.89 8.38 -7.49
N THR A 137 1.24 9.15 -8.36
CA THR A 137 0.45 10.34 -8.03
C THR A 137 -0.98 9.98 -7.63
N GLU A 138 -1.74 10.97 -7.17
CA GLU A 138 -3.11 10.81 -6.64
C GLU A 138 -4.05 10.07 -7.60
N GLU A 139 -3.91 10.21 -8.92
CA GLU A 139 -4.76 9.48 -9.88
C GLU A 139 -4.48 7.96 -9.92
N PHE A 140 -3.40 7.49 -9.32
CA PHE A 140 -2.95 6.09 -9.35
C PHE A 140 -2.94 5.41 -7.98
N LYS A 141 -3.46 6.09 -6.95
CA LYS A 141 -3.56 5.55 -5.60
C LYS A 141 -4.83 6.04 -4.89
N THR A 142 -5.30 5.26 -3.93
CA THR A 142 -6.35 5.69 -3.00
C THR A 142 -5.72 5.99 -1.66
N VAL A 143 -5.95 7.18 -1.13
CA VAL A 143 -5.43 7.61 0.18
C VAL A 143 -6.59 7.71 1.15
N THR A 144 -6.41 7.14 2.34
CA THR A 144 -7.29 7.28 3.50
C THR A 144 -6.49 7.84 4.67
N ASP A 145 -7.12 8.08 5.81
CA ASP A 145 -6.41 8.54 7.02
C ASP A 145 -5.35 7.56 7.52
N THR A 146 -5.47 6.28 7.18
CA THR A 146 -4.61 5.21 7.72
C THR A 146 -3.73 4.54 6.68
N SER A 147 -4.10 4.58 5.40
CA SER A 147 -3.47 3.76 4.37
C SER A 147 -3.43 4.43 3.01
N ILE A 148 -2.45 4.00 2.22
CA ILE A 148 -2.33 4.26 0.79
C ILE A 148 -2.45 2.92 0.06
N THR A 149 -3.37 2.83 -0.90
CA THR A 149 -3.59 1.63 -1.72
C THR A 149 -3.21 1.91 -3.16
N ILE A 150 -2.41 1.02 -3.75
CA ILE A 150 -2.02 1.02 -5.16
C ILE A 150 -2.54 -0.27 -5.78
N SER A 151 -3.39 -0.15 -6.79
CA SER A 151 -4.08 -1.31 -7.36
C SER A 151 -3.15 -2.24 -8.13
N LYS A 152 -3.45 -3.53 -8.10
CA LYS A 152 -2.80 -4.57 -8.92
C LYS A 152 -2.77 -4.17 -10.39
N GLU A 153 -3.87 -3.62 -10.91
CA GLU A 153 -4.00 -3.23 -12.31
C GLU A 153 -3.01 -2.13 -12.68
N PHE A 154 -2.79 -1.17 -11.79
CA PHE A 154 -1.80 -0.13 -12.01
C PHE A 154 -0.37 -0.66 -11.88
N LEU A 155 -0.10 -1.48 -10.85
CA LEU A 155 1.19 -2.16 -10.67
C LEU A 155 1.55 -3.01 -11.90
N ALA A 156 0.57 -3.67 -12.52
CA ALA A 156 0.76 -4.45 -13.74
C ALA A 156 1.24 -3.61 -14.94
N LYS A 157 0.83 -2.34 -15.03
CA LYS A 157 1.29 -1.42 -16.08
C LYS A 157 2.76 -1.04 -15.90
N ALA A 158 3.23 -0.98 -14.66
CA ALA A 158 4.62 -0.63 -14.35
C ALA A 158 5.62 -1.75 -14.67
N LYS A 159 5.17 -2.99 -14.96
CA LYS A 159 6.07 -4.11 -15.29
C LYS A 159 7.11 -3.77 -16.37
N ILE A 160 6.75 -2.93 -17.34
CA ILE A 160 7.65 -2.55 -18.44
C ILE A 160 8.91 -1.82 -17.96
N ILE A 161 8.79 -0.96 -16.94
CA ILE A 161 9.94 -0.23 -16.36
C ILE A 161 10.71 -1.09 -15.33
N PHE A 162 10.32 -2.34 -15.12
CA PHE A 162 11.02 -3.30 -14.25
C PHE A 162 11.53 -4.53 -15.00
N ALA A 163 11.36 -4.60 -16.32
CA ALA A 163 11.70 -5.79 -17.12
C ALA A 163 13.16 -6.26 -16.96
N ASN A 164 14.09 -5.32 -16.72
CA ASN A 164 15.52 -5.61 -16.56
C ASN A 164 16.03 -5.42 -15.12
N TRP A 165 15.17 -5.22 -14.14
CA TRP A 165 15.53 -4.78 -12.79
C TRP A 165 16.39 -5.79 -12.01
N LYS A 166 17.43 -5.31 -11.31
CA LYS A 166 18.49 -6.10 -10.65
C LYS A 166 18.81 -5.65 -9.23
N SER A 167 17.88 -4.96 -8.55
CA SER A 167 18.08 -4.44 -7.19
C SER A 167 18.39 -5.54 -6.17
#